data_AF-A0A8H6HDV9-F1
#
_entry.id   AF-A0A8H6HDV9-F1
#
_cell.length_a   1.000
_cell.length_b   1.000
_cell.length_c   1.000
_cell.angle_alpha   90.00
_cell.angle_beta   90.00
_cell.angle_gamma   90.00
#
_symmetry.space_group_name_H-M   'P 1'
#
loop_
_entity.id
_entity.type
_entity.pdbx_description
1 polymer ?
#
loop_
_entity_poly.entity_id
_entity_poly.type
_entity_poly.pdbx_seq_one_letter_code
_entity_poly.pdbx_strand_id
1 'polypeptide(L)'
;EGRGKRARKVNREVVGWIEEVKAYLMNGVDSDEWKRCVEAWCMFETSTVASTNSRLGGSSQRPPIVTKWLKKKNLESVPQIDDLEGYAMEWVAWWNAMQPNERRRDGEVVMLLPMTKEMASAIGCLKKSGSGGISTVLIALSW
;
A
#
# COMPACT_ATOMS: atom_id res chain seq x y z
N GLU A 1 -11.67 16.29 -31.01
CA GLU A 1 -11.86 16.86 -29.64
C GLU A 1 -12.13 15.87 -28.49
N GLY A 2 -12.59 14.63 -28.70
CA GLY A 2 -13.02 13.73 -27.60
C GLY A 2 -11.92 13.11 -26.72
N ARG A 3 -10.68 12.97 -27.22
CA ARG A 3 -9.56 12.34 -26.47
C ARG A 3 -9.04 13.20 -25.31
N GLY A 4 -8.99 14.53 -25.48
CA GLY A 4 -8.49 15.45 -24.44
C GLY A 4 -9.40 15.57 -23.22
N LYS A 5 -10.73 15.50 -23.43
CA LYS A 5 -11.72 15.54 -22.35
C LYS A 5 -11.68 14.27 -21.48
N ARG A 6 -11.50 13.09 -22.10
CA ARG A 6 -11.33 11.81 -21.37
C ARG A 6 -10.04 11.78 -20.55
N ALA A 7 -8.92 12.24 -21.11
CA ALA A 7 -7.65 12.28 -20.38
C ALA A 7 -7.70 13.20 -19.15
N ARG A 8 -8.31 14.39 -19.27
CA ARG A 8 -8.50 15.30 -18.12
C ARG A 8 -9.40 14.73 -17.04
N LYS A 9 -10.47 14.02 -17.41
CA LYS A 9 -11.39 13.38 -16.46
C LYS A 9 -10.68 12.26 -15.68
N VAL A 10 -9.97 11.37 -16.39
CA VAL A 10 -9.20 10.28 -15.78
C VAL A 10 -8.12 10.82 -14.84
N ASN A 11 -7.42 11.90 -15.22
CA ASN A 11 -6.40 12.49 -14.36
C ASN A 11 -7.00 13.06 -13.06
N ARG A 12 -8.17 13.72 -13.14
CA ARG A 12 -8.88 14.22 -11.94
C ARG A 12 -9.38 13.09 -11.03
N GLU A 13 -9.91 12.02 -11.62
CA GLU A 13 -10.34 10.84 -10.86
C GLU A 13 -9.15 10.16 -10.17
N VAL A 14 -7.98 10.11 -10.82
CA VAL A 14 -6.75 9.57 -10.21
C VAL A 14 -6.25 10.42 -9.06
N VAL A 15 -6.22 11.75 -9.22
CA VAL A 15 -5.79 12.64 -8.13
C VAL A 15 -6.77 12.58 -6.95
N GLY A 16 -8.08 12.49 -7.23
CA GLY A 16 -9.12 12.46 -6.19
C GLY A 16 -9.02 11.27 -5.23
N TRP A 17 -8.78 10.04 -5.73
CA TRP A 17 -8.67 8.88 -4.81
C TRP A 17 -7.38 8.92 -3.99
N ILE A 18 -6.30 9.50 -4.51
CA ILE A 18 -5.04 9.64 -3.76
C ILE A 18 -5.26 10.59 -2.57
N GLU A 19 -5.95 11.72 -2.80
CA GLU A 19 -6.30 12.67 -1.75
C GLU A 19 -7.21 12.05 -0.68
N GLU A 20 -8.20 11.26 -1.09
CA GLU A 20 -9.12 10.54 -0.20
C GLU A 20 -8.37 9.55 0.70
N VAL A 21 -7.51 8.70 0.12
CA VAL A 21 -6.70 7.74 0.88
C VAL A 21 -5.69 8.47 1.77
N LYS A 22 -5.06 9.55 1.29
CA LYS A 22 -4.16 10.37 2.10
C LYS A 22 -4.89 10.91 3.33
N ALA A 23 -6.06 11.51 3.15
CA ALA A 23 -6.85 12.06 4.26
C ALA A 23 -7.19 10.97 5.29
N TYR A 24 -7.61 9.79 4.83
CA TYR A 24 -7.85 8.65 5.70
C TYR A 24 -6.60 8.26 6.52
N LEU A 25 -5.45 8.04 5.86
CA LEU A 25 -4.22 7.60 6.51
C LEU A 25 -3.65 8.64 7.50
N MET A 26 -3.77 9.95 7.18
CA MET A 26 -3.28 11.03 8.04
C MET A 26 -4.12 11.18 9.33
N ASN A 27 -5.37 10.72 9.31
CA ASN A 27 -6.26 10.74 10.48
C ASN A 27 -6.18 9.45 11.32
N GLY A 28 -5.65 8.35 10.78
CA GLY A 28 -5.66 7.04 11.43
C GLY A 28 -4.56 6.84 12.49
N VAL A 29 -3.35 7.35 12.26
CA VAL A 29 -2.19 7.14 13.15
C VAL A 29 -1.49 8.46 13.43
N ASP A 30 -1.37 8.83 14.70
CA ASP A 30 -0.74 10.08 15.14
C ASP A 30 0.75 9.90 15.46
N SER A 31 1.56 9.77 14.42
CA SER A 31 3.04 9.76 14.49
C SER A 31 3.64 10.55 13.34
N ASP A 32 4.74 11.26 13.60
CA ASP A 32 5.45 12.04 12.58
C ASP A 32 6.11 11.14 11.54
N GLU A 33 6.64 9.99 11.95
CA GLU A 33 7.20 8.97 11.06
C GLU A 33 6.12 8.44 10.10
N TRP A 34 4.92 8.19 10.64
CA TRP A 34 3.78 7.78 9.84
C TRP A 34 3.36 8.84 8.83
N LYS A 35 3.17 10.10 9.28
CA LYS A 35 2.79 11.21 8.41
C LYS A 35 3.80 11.41 7.27
N ARG A 36 5.11 11.34 7.56
CA ARG A 36 6.17 11.38 6.54
C ARG A 36 6.08 10.20 5.57
N CYS A 37 5.77 9.00 6.06
CA CYS A 37 5.55 7.82 5.21
C CYS A 37 4.37 8.02 4.24
N VAL A 38 3.24 8.53 4.73
CA VAL A 38 2.04 8.83 3.92
C VAL A 38 2.33 9.93 2.89
N GLU A 39 3.10 10.97 3.24
CA GLU A 39 3.54 11.99 2.30
C GLU A 39 4.43 11.42 1.19
N ALA A 40 5.42 10.60 1.55
CA ALA A 40 6.30 9.94 0.58
C ALA A 40 5.51 9.03 -0.36
N TRP A 41 4.52 8.29 0.16
CA TRP A 41 3.60 7.50 -0.66
C TRP A 41 2.78 8.38 -1.62
N CYS A 42 2.20 9.48 -1.14
CA CYS A 42 1.42 10.39 -1.98
C CYS A 42 2.29 11.00 -3.10
N MET A 43 3.53 11.38 -2.82
CA MET A 43 4.49 11.85 -3.83
C MET A 43 4.84 10.75 -4.85
N PHE A 44 5.01 9.51 -4.37
CA PHE A 44 5.24 8.36 -5.25
C PHE A 44 4.06 8.12 -6.19
N GLU A 45 2.83 8.07 -5.70
CA GLU A 45 1.65 7.84 -6.56
C GLU A 45 1.47 8.99 -7.56
N THR A 46 1.54 10.24 -7.11
CA THR A 46 1.38 11.43 -7.97
C THR A 46 2.44 11.53 -9.07
N SER A 47 3.67 11.10 -8.80
CA SER A 47 4.74 11.06 -9.80
C SER A 47 4.66 9.87 -10.76
N THR A 48 3.89 8.83 -10.42
CA THR A 48 3.81 7.55 -11.17
C THR A 48 2.42 7.25 -11.75
N VAL A 49 1.47 8.20 -11.66
CA VAL A 49 0.09 8.13 -12.20
C VAL A 49 0.01 7.63 -13.65
N ALA A 50 1.06 7.80 -14.45
CA ALA A 50 1.10 7.38 -15.86
C ALA A 50 1.49 5.91 -16.08
N SER A 51 2.00 5.20 -15.07
CA SER A 51 2.69 3.92 -15.26
C SER A 51 2.06 2.78 -14.47
N THR A 52 1.09 2.12 -15.11
CA THR A 52 0.60 0.74 -14.84
C THR A 52 -0.23 0.53 -13.57
N ASN A 53 -1.51 0.15 -13.75
CA ASN A 53 -2.37 -0.50 -12.75
C ASN A 53 -1.84 -1.91 -12.44
N SER A 54 -0.69 -1.99 -11.80
CA SER A 54 -0.03 -3.24 -11.49
C SER A 54 -0.31 -3.62 -10.04
N ARG A 55 -0.55 -4.91 -9.79
CA ARG A 55 -0.91 -5.41 -8.47
C ARG A 55 0.34 -5.81 -7.70
N LEU A 56 0.34 -5.59 -6.39
CA LEU A 56 1.36 -6.18 -5.52
C LEU A 56 1.29 -7.71 -5.55
N GLY A 57 2.45 -8.36 -5.42
CA GLY A 57 2.55 -9.80 -5.20
C GLY A 57 2.01 -10.21 -3.82
N GLY A 58 2.15 -11.50 -3.47
CA GLY A 58 1.78 -12.00 -2.14
C GLY A 58 0.27 -12.01 -1.85
N SER A 59 -0.58 -12.05 -2.88
CA SER A 59 -2.04 -12.03 -2.67
C SER A 59 -2.58 -13.24 -1.90
N SER A 60 -1.87 -14.36 -1.90
CA SER A 60 -2.26 -15.58 -1.17
C SER A 60 -1.95 -15.52 0.33
N GLN A 61 -1.06 -14.65 0.77
CA GLN A 61 -0.70 -14.44 2.18
C GLN A 61 -1.42 -13.23 2.79
N ARG A 62 -2.25 -12.54 2.01
CA ARG A 62 -2.99 -11.37 2.48
C ARG A 62 -3.96 -11.74 3.61
N PRO A 63 -4.01 -10.97 4.72
CA PRO A 63 -4.98 -11.21 5.78
C PRO A 63 -6.40 -11.31 5.21
N PRO A 64 -7.22 -12.30 5.61
CA PRO A 64 -8.56 -12.49 5.09
C PRO A 64 -9.45 -11.24 5.26
N ILE A 65 -9.26 -10.51 6.35
CA ILE A 65 -9.97 -9.27 6.65
C ILE A 65 -9.68 -8.17 5.60
N VAL A 66 -8.42 -8.04 5.18
CA VAL A 66 -8.00 -7.11 4.12
C VAL A 66 -8.58 -7.56 2.77
N THR A 67 -8.59 -8.87 2.49
CA THR A 67 -9.20 -9.41 1.27
C THR A 67 -10.70 -9.12 1.21
N LYS A 68 -11.41 -9.25 2.33
CA LYS A 68 -12.84 -8.95 2.44
C LYS A 68 -13.09 -7.44 2.27
N TRP A 69 -12.29 -6.61 2.93
CA TRP A 69 -12.37 -5.15 2.80
C TRP A 69 -12.12 -4.69 1.36
N LEU A 70 -11.11 -5.24 0.68
CA LEU A 70 -10.77 -4.91 -0.72
C LEU A 70 -11.89 -5.19 -1.73
N LYS A 71 -12.87 -6.04 -1.41
CA LYS A 71 -14.06 -6.25 -2.26
C LYS A 71 -15.02 -5.06 -2.19
N LYS A 72 -15.04 -4.35 -1.07
CA LYS A 72 -15.86 -3.15 -0.84
C LYS A 72 -15.10 -1.86 -1.11
N LYS A 73 -13.80 -1.83 -0.78
CA LYS A 73 -12.90 -0.66 -0.80
C LYS A 73 -13.51 0.59 -0.15
N ASN A 74 -14.30 0.39 0.90
CA ASN A 74 -14.93 1.49 1.62
C ASN A 74 -14.02 1.92 2.78
N LEU A 75 -13.45 3.12 2.69
CA LEU A 75 -12.61 3.71 3.73
C LEU A 75 -13.40 4.08 4.99
N GLU A 76 -14.70 4.31 4.88
CA GLU A 76 -15.58 4.61 6.01
C GLU A 76 -15.90 3.37 6.86
N SER A 77 -15.65 2.17 6.31
CA SER A 77 -15.96 0.89 6.96
C SER A 77 -14.66 0.17 7.31
N VAL A 78 -13.97 0.68 8.34
CA VAL A 78 -12.85 -0.03 8.97
C VAL A 78 -13.39 -1.36 9.51
N PRO A 79 -12.77 -2.50 9.14
CA PRO A 79 -13.26 -3.79 9.61
C PRO A 79 -12.93 -3.97 11.09
N GLN A 80 -13.85 -4.58 11.84
CA GLN A 80 -13.60 -4.93 13.24
C GLN A 80 -12.57 -6.07 13.31
N ILE A 81 -11.51 -5.86 14.09
CA ILE A 81 -10.44 -6.83 14.34
C ILE A 81 -10.64 -7.39 15.74
N ASP A 82 -11.09 -8.64 15.84
CA ASP A 82 -11.34 -9.30 17.13
C ASP A 82 -10.06 -9.83 17.78
N ASP A 83 -9.09 -10.28 16.96
CA ASP A 83 -7.77 -10.76 17.38
C ASP A 83 -6.68 -9.90 16.74
N LEU A 84 -6.24 -8.87 17.47
CA LEU A 84 -5.24 -7.92 17.00
C LEU A 84 -3.85 -8.55 16.85
N GLU A 85 -3.49 -9.49 17.73
CA GLU A 85 -2.19 -10.16 17.68
C GLU A 85 -2.11 -11.11 16.48
N GLY A 86 -3.15 -11.91 16.25
CA GLY A 86 -3.30 -12.73 15.05
C GLY A 86 -3.25 -11.90 13.78
N TYR A 87 -3.98 -10.78 13.74
CA TYR A 87 -3.95 -9.86 12.61
C TYR A 87 -2.55 -9.29 12.34
N ALA A 88 -1.84 -8.84 13.39
CA ALA A 88 -0.49 -8.33 13.25
C ALA A 88 0.47 -9.38 12.67
N MET A 89 0.38 -10.62 13.13
CA MET A 89 1.19 -11.73 12.59
C MET A 89 0.87 -12.01 11.11
N GLU A 90 -0.41 -12.06 10.75
CA GLU A 90 -0.83 -12.24 9.35
C GLU A 90 -0.35 -11.09 8.46
N TRP A 91 -0.45 -9.85 8.95
CA TRP A 91 -0.01 -8.67 8.22
C TRP A 91 1.50 -8.71 7.98
N VAL A 92 2.29 -9.07 9.00
CA VAL A 92 3.75 -9.23 8.89
C VAL A 92 4.10 -10.33 7.88
N ALA A 93 3.44 -11.48 7.96
CA ALA A 93 3.65 -12.60 7.02
C ALA A 93 3.34 -12.17 5.57
N TRP A 94 2.27 -11.41 5.39
CA TRP A 94 1.89 -10.84 4.10
C TRP A 94 2.94 -9.87 3.57
N TRP A 95 3.41 -8.93 4.39
CA TRP A 95 4.45 -7.99 4.01
C TRP A 95 5.72 -8.70 3.58
N ASN A 96 6.18 -9.68 4.37
CA ASN A 96 7.36 -10.48 4.08
C ASN A 96 7.21 -11.26 2.75
N ALA A 97 6.02 -11.81 2.47
CA ALA A 97 5.73 -12.52 1.24
C ALA A 97 5.74 -11.63 -0.02
N MET A 98 5.63 -10.30 0.13
CA MET A 98 5.82 -9.35 -0.98
C MET A 98 7.28 -8.99 -1.22
N GLN A 99 8.13 -9.13 -0.20
CA GLN A 99 9.52 -8.72 -0.30
C GLN A 99 10.26 -9.57 -1.32
N PRO A 100 11.20 -8.99 -2.09
CA PRO A 100 12.07 -9.75 -2.98
C PRO A 100 12.89 -10.76 -2.18
N ASN A 101 13.30 -11.87 -2.80
CA ASN A 101 13.99 -12.97 -2.13
C ASN A 101 15.31 -12.50 -1.48
N GLU A 102 15.96 -11.53 -2.08
CA GLU A 102 17.19 -10.88 -1.60
C GLU A 102 17.01 -10.19 -0.25
N ARG A 103 15.76 -9.91 0.15
CA ARG A 103 15.41 -9.34 1.47
C ARG A 103 14.87 -10.38 2.45
N ARG A 104 14.54 -11.59 2.00
CA ARG A 104 14.01 -12.64 2.88
C ARG A 104 15.19 -13.34 3.55
N ARG A 105 15.22 -13.31 4.88
CA ARG A 105 16.08 -14.17 5.69
C ARG A 105 15.19 -15.10 6.49
N ASP A 106 15.58 -16.38 6.57
CA ASP A 106 14.82 -17.37 7.33
C ASP A 106 14.69 -16.93 8.80
N GLY A 107 13.46 -16.84 9.28
CA GLY A 107 13.16 -16.51 10.67
C GLY A 107 13.18 -15.02 11.06
N GLU A 108 13.53 -14.10 10.15
CA GLU A 108 13.56 -12.67 10.45
C GLU A 108 12.35 -11.91 9.88
N VAL A 109 11.81 -10.98 10.67
CA VAL A 109 10.80 -10.01 10.19
C VAL A 109 11.49 -8.99 9.31
N VAL A 110 11.22 -9.01 7.99
CA VAL A 110 11.90 -8.20 6.98
C VAL A 110 11.75 -6.68 7.21
N MET A 111 10.78 -6.24 8.03
CA MET A 111 10.65 -4.84 8.45
C MET A 111 11.87 -4.31 9.20
N LEU A 112 12.68 -5.18 9.82
CA LEU A 112 13.82 -4.78 10.64
C LEU A 112 15.14 -4.73 9.87
N LEU A 113 15.14 -5.10 8.59
CA LEU A 113 16.36 -5.13 7.80
C LEU A 113 16.66 -3.76 7.15
N PRO A 114 17.81 -3.14 7.46
CA PRO A 114 18.21 -1.88 6.83
C PRO A 114 18.36 -2.07 5.33
N MET A 115 17.81 -1.13 4.56
CA MET A 115 17.84 -1.17 3.10
C MET A 115 19.22 -0.75 2.61
N THR A 116 19.97 -1.68 2.00
CA THR A 116 21.24 -1.34 1.34
C THR A 116 21.01 -0.78 -0.07
N LYS A 117 22.00 -0.09 -0.65
CA LYS A 117 21.91 0.42 -2.02
C LYS A 117 21.73 -0.70 -3.05
N GLU A 118 22.30 -1.86 -2.77
CA GLU A 118 22.21 -3.07 -3.61
C GLU A 118 20.80 -3.65 -3.58
N MET A 119 20.09 -3.54 -2.44
CA MET A 119 18.69 -3.97 -2.29
C MET A 119 17.68 -2.99 -2.92
N ALA A 120 18.09 -1.76 -3.24
CA ALA A 120 17.21 -0.74 -3.83
C ALA A 120 16.73 -1.12 -5.24
N SER A 121 17.50 -1.92 -5.98
CA SER A 121 17.09 -2.49 -7.27
C SER A 121 16.05 -3.61 -7.09
N ALA A 122 16.20 -4.43 -6.06
CA ALA A 122 15.34 -5.57 -5.76
C ALA A 122 13.91 -5.16 -5.33
N ILE A 123 13.76 -4.00 -4.66
CA ILE A 123 12.44 -3.47 -4.28
C ILE A 123 11.61 -2.93 -5.46
N GLY A 124 12.15 -2.96 -6.68
CA GLY A 124 11.41 -2.59 -7.88
C GLY A 124 10.10 -3.36 -8.05
N CYS A 125 10.01 -4.59 -7.51
CA CYS A 125 8.77 -5.38 -7.51
C CYS A 125 7.63 -4.75 -6.69
N LEU A 126 7.95 -3.89 -5.71
CA LEU A 126 7.00 -3.17 -4.86
C LEU A 126 6.61 -1.80 -5.43
N LYS A 127 7.31 -1.30 -6.46
CA LYS A 127 6.98 -0.05 -7.16
C LYS A 127 5.77 -0.26 -8.07
N LYS A 128 4.62 -0.48 -7.45
CA LYS A 128 3.33 -0.72 -8.09
C LYS A 128 2.39 0.40 -7.68
N SER A 129 2.05 1.27 -8.62
CA SER A 129 1.15 2.40 -8.40
C SER A 129 -0.32 1.98 -8.58
N GLY A 130 -1.22 2.80 -8.05
CA GLY A 130 -2.67 2.64 -8.17
C GLY A 130 -3.35 2.00 -6.96
N SER A 131 -4.67 1.83 -7.07
CA SER A 131 -5.58 1.44 -5.98
C SER A 131 -5.44 -0.01 -5.46
N GLY A 132 -4.51 -0.79 -6.02
CA GLY A 132 -4.12 -2.12 -5.54
C GLY A 132 -2.62 -2.25 -5.26
N GLY A 133 -1.94 -1.11 -5.24
CA GLY A 133 -0.53 -0.96 -4.92
C GLY A 133 -0.30 -0.84 -3.42
N ILE A 134 0.77 -0.12 -3.06
CA ILE A 134 1.22 0.05 -1.66
C ILE A 134 0.17 0.74 -0.77
N SER A 135 -0.76 1.51 -1.35
CA SER A 135 -1.91 2.10 -0.66
C SER A 135 -2.71 1.09 0.17
N THR A 136 -2.92 -0.12 -0.37
CA THR A 136 -3.64 -1.18 0.36
C THR A 136 -2.87 -1.65 1.60
N VAL A 137 -1.55 -1.70 1.52
CA VAL A 137 -0.68 -2.11 2.62
C VAL A 137 -0.73 -1.07 3.73
N LEU A 138 -0.66 0.22 3.38
CA LEU A 138 -0.73 1.31 4.34
C LEU A 138 -2.09 1.38 5.04
N ILE A 139 -3.19 1.23 4.29
CA ILE A 139 -4.54 1.21 4.88
C ILE A 139 -4.66 0.06 5.88
N ALA A 140 -4.24 -1.15 5.49
CA ALA A 140 -4.26 -2.29 6.40
C ALA A 140 -3.39 -2.08 7.64
N LEU A 141 -2.23 -1.44 7.51
CA LEU A 141 -1.32 -1.17 8.62
C LEU A 141 -1.86 -0.12 9.60
N SER A 142 -2.74 0.76 9.13
CA SER A 142 -3.35 1.80 9.97
C SER A 142 -4.50 1.32 10.86
N TRP A 143 -4.96 0.08 10.68
CA TRP A 143 -6.00 -0.55 11.52
C TRP A 143 -5.37 -1.16 12.77
#